data_AF-A0A2V6LAE8-F1
#
_entry.id   AF-A0A2V6LAE8-F1
#
_cell.length_a   1.000
_cell.length_b   1.000
_cell.length_c   1.000
_cell.angle_alpha   90.00
_cell.angle_beta   90.00
_cell.angle_gamma   90.00
#
_symmetry.space_group_name_H-M   'P 1'
#
loop_
_entity.id
_entity.type
_entity.pdbx_description
1 polymer ?
#
loop_
_entity_poly.entity_id
_entity_poly.type
_entity_poly.pdbx_seq_one_letter_code
_entity_poly.pdbx_strand_id
1 'polypeptide(L)'
;MSRLRLRQYSRAPIVSGLSILTALLTATSLLNAEPSAAEQRVAEAIKSQQLSVVHFWAPWCSNCQAELKDGGWIKIVKDNPNVHFYFVSVWNGGEDGTAMLRKFEITDQPNVTILADPGPRGQNHIKEFAGVP
;
A
#
# COMPACT_ATOMS: atom_id res chain seq x y z
N MET A 1 7.63 49.25 -76.57
CA MET A 1 6.57 48.44 -77.24
C MET A 1 7.16 47.12 -77.74
N SER A 2 6.96 46.01 -77.02
CA SER A 2 6.76 44.67 -77.62
C SER A 2 6.71 43.55 -76.58
N ARG A 3 5.58 42.83 -76.63
CA ARG A 3 5.38 41.39 -76.45
C ARG A 3 5.50 40.78 -75.04
N LEU A 4 4.31 40.55 -74.47
CA LEU A 4 3.98 39.51 -73.50
C LEU A 4 4.55 38.14 -73.89
N ARG A 5 4.88 37.32 -72.88
CA ARG A 5 4.44 35.92 -72.84
C ARG A 5 4.18 35.46 -71.41
N LEU A 6 3.02 34.83 -71.26
CA LEU A 6 2.45 34.25 -70.06
C LEU A 6 3.38 33.20 -69.43
N ARG A 7 3.40 33.14 -68.09
CA ARG A 7 3.55 31.87 -67.38
C ARG A 7 2.32 31.68 -66.51
N GLN A 8 1.33 31.01 -67.10
CA GLN A 8 0.16 30.51 -66.40
C GLN A 8 0.57 29.31 -65.54
N TYR A 9 0.13 29.38 -64.29
CA TYR A 9 -0.45 28.30 -63.50
C TYR A 9 0.36 27.03 -63.24
N SER A 10 0.65 26.81 -61.95
CA SER A 10 0.47 25.50 -61.35
C SER A 10 -0.07 25.69 -59.94
N ARG A 11 -1.39 25.47 -59.78
CA ARG A 11 -1.99 25.09 -58.51
C ARG A 11 -1.44 23.72 -58.15
N ALA A 12 -0.87 23.58 -56.97
CA ALA A 12 -0.65 22.29 -56.33
C ALA A 12 -1.23 22.35 -54.90
N PRO A 13 -1.70 21.21 -54.39
CA PRO A 13 -2.93 21.14 -53.62
C PRO A 13 -2.70 21.27 -52.11
N ILE A 14 -3.80 21.56 -51.43
CA ILE A 14 -4.00 21.46 -49.99
C ILE A 14 -3.58 20.04 -49.55
N VAL A 15 -2.39 19.91 -48.96
CA VAL A 15 -1.94 18.64 -48.37
C VAL A 15 -2.41 18.62 -46.92
N SER A 16 -3.52 17.91 -46.75
CA SER A 16 -3.72 16.86 -45.75
C SER A 16 -3.45 17.25 -44.30
N GLY A 17 -4.51 17.78 -43.66
CA GLY A 17 -4.74 17.47 -42.25
C GLY A 17 -4.97 15.97 -42.10
N LEU A 18 -4.02 15.28 -41.49
CA LEU A 18 -4.19 13.90 -41.05
C LEU A 18 -3.72 13.80 -39.61
N SER A 19 -4.72 13.70 -38.73
CA SER A 19 -4.73 13.19 -37.37
C SER A 19 -3.40 12.74 -36.78
N ILE A 20 -2.89 13.52 -35.82
CA ILE A 20 -2.02 12.99 -34.76
C ILE A 20 -2.88 12.98 -33.50
N LEU A 21 -3.71 11.96 -33.36
CA LEU A 21 -4.52 11.73 -32.17
C LEU A 21 -4.43 10.27 -31.77
N THR A 22 -3.29 9.87 -31.20
CA THR A 22 -3.01 8.61 -30.49
C THR A 22 -1.50 8.63 -30.18
N ALA A 23 -0.99 8.54 -28.96
CA ALA A 23 -1.48 7.84 -27.80
C ALA A 23 -1.08 8.61 -26.51
N LEU A 24 -2.06 8.90 -25.66
CA LEU A 24 -1.83 9.27 -24.26
C LEU A 24 -2.28 8.08 -23.41
N LEU A 25 -1.55 6.95 -23.47
CA LEU A 25 -1.75 5.87 -22.52
C LEU A 25 -0.98 6.21 -21.23
N THR A 26 -1.75 6.73 -20.27
CA THR A 26 -1.55 6.79 -18.82
C THR A 26 -0.31 6.04 -18.28
N ALA A 27 0.78 6.77 -18.03
CA ALA A 27 1.94 6.27 -17.28
C ALA A 27 1.89 6.64 -15.79
N THR A 28 0.70 6.75 -15.19
CA THR A 28 0.56 7.20 -13.79
C THR A 28 0.72 6.09 -12.75
N SER A 29 0.82 4.81 -13.14
CA SER A 29 0.76 3.68 -12.18
C SER A 29 2.11 3.16 -11.68
N LEU A 30 3.25 3.77 -12.02
CA LEU A 30 4.58 3.19 -11.74
C LEU A 30 5.30 3.76 -10.50
N LEU A 31 4.65 4.63 -9.70
CA LEU A 31 5.30 5.31 -8.56
C LEU A 31 4.75 4.95 -7.18
N ASN A 32 3.66 4.19 -7.09
CA ASN A 32 3.17 3.69 -5.81
C ASN A 32 3.72 2.28 -5.60
N ALA A 33 4.47 2.07 -4.52
CA ALA A 33 4.91 0.73 -4.15
C ALA A 33 3.67 -0.14 -3.91
N GLU A 34 3.59 -1.28 -4.62
CA GLU A 34 2.47 -2.22 -4.48
C GLU A 34 2.22 -2.56 -3.00
N PRO A 35 0.95 -2.57 -2.53
CA PRO A 35 0.60 -2.90 -1.15
C PRO A 35 1.20 -4.24 -0.74
N SER A 36 1.72 -4.35 0.49
CA SER A 36 2.33 -5.61 0.95
C SER A 36 1.26 -6.69 1.11
N ALA A 37 1.69 -7.95 1.21
CA ALA A 37 0.75 -9.03 1.54
C ALA A 37 0.03 -8.76 2.88
N ALA A 38 0.73 -8.20 3.87
CA ALA A 38 0.11 -7.79 5.13
C ALA A 38 -0.91 -6.67 4.94
N GLU A 39 -0.57 -5.66 4.15
CA GLU A 39 -1.47 -4.54 3.84
C GLU A 39 -2.71 -5.01 3.09
N GLN A 40 -2.57 -5.89 2.09
CA GLN A 40 -3.71 -6.48 1.38
C GLN A 40 -4.62 -7.27 2.31
N ARG A 41 -4.05 -8.05 3.24
CA ARG A 41 -4.82 -8.81 4.23
C ARG A 41 -5.62 -7.90 5.17
N VAL A 42 -4.99 -6.84 5.67
CA VAL A 42 -5.67 -5.87 6.54
C VAL A 42 -6.72 -5.09 5.74
N ALA A 43 -6.39 -4.63 4.53
CA ALA A 43 -7.31 -3.89 3.67
C ALA A 43 -8.58 -4.70 3.34
N GLU A 44 -8.45 -6.03 3.20
CA GLU A 44 -9.62 -6.90 3.06
C GLU A 44 -10.40 -7.04 4.37
N ALA A 45 -9.71 -7.27 5.48
CA ALA A 45 -10.34 -7.45 6.79
C ALA A 45 -11.19 -6.24 7.23
N ILE A 46 -10.70 -5.02 6.99
CA ILE A 46 -11.37 -3.78 7.41
C ILE A 46 -12.61 -3.44 6.57
N LYS A 47 -12.89 -4.18 5.49
CA LYS A 47 -14.15 -4.05 4.74
C LYS A 47 -15.32 -4.72 5.46
N SER A 48 -15.03 -5.62 6.41
CA SER A 48 -16.06 -6.32 7.17
C SER A 48 -16.73 -5.40 8.20
N GLN A 49 -17.93 -5.79 8.67
CA GLN A 49 -18.61 -5.08 9.77
C GLN A 49 -18.01 -5.41 11.15
N GLN A 50 -17.07 -6.36 11.24
CA GLN A 50 -16.42 -6.71 12.48
C GLN A 50 -15.38 -5.66 12.85
N LEU A 51 -15.40 -5.20 14.11
CA LEU A 51 -14.39 -4.26 14.60
C LEU A 51 -13.00 -4.91 14.54
N SER A 52 -12.08 -4.25 13.84
CA SER A 52 -10.69 -4.67 13.71
C SER A 52 -9.77 -3.67 14.40
N VAL A 53 -8.78 -4.17 15.13
CA VAL A 53 -7.68 -3.36 15.69
C VAL A 53 -6.39 -3.79 15.02
N VAL A 54 -5.70 -2.85 14.39
CA VAL A 54 -4.41 -3.09 13.74
C VAL A 54 -3.31 -2.47 14.60
N HIS A 55 -2.45 -3.32 15.15
CA HIS A 55 -1.32 -2.91 15.97
C HIS A 55 -0.03 -3.06 15.17
N PHE A 56 0.55 -1.92 14.79
CA PHE A 56 1.87 -1.86 14.17
C PHE A 56 2.94 -1.90 15.25
N TRP A 57 3.86 -2.85 15.14
CA TRP A 57 4.85 -3.09 16.19
C TRP A 57 6.13 -3.71 15.61
N ALA A 58 7.15 -3.91 16.46
CA ALA A 58 8.30 -4.73 16.10
C ALA A 58 8.98 -5.34 17.33
N PRO A 59 9.61 -6.52 17.22
CA PRO A 59 10.35 -7.14 18.32
C PRO A 59 11.52 -6.32 18.84
N TRP A 60 12.13 -5.46 18.02
CA TRP A 60 13.25 -4.60 18.42
C TRP A 60 12.80 -3.31 19.11
N CYS A 61 11.50 -2.97 19.05
CA CYS A 61 10.95 -1.73 19.60
C CYS A 61 10.68 -1.88 21.11
N SER A 62 11.47 -1.20 21.94
CA SER A 62 11.36 -1.28 23.40
C SER A 62 9.99 -0.82 23.94
N ASN A 63 9.41 0.22 23.35
CA ASN A 63 8.08 0.70 23.71
C ASN A 63 7.01 -0.36 23.40
N CYS A 64 7.08 -0.96 22.22
CA CYS A 64 6.19 -2.04 21.80
C CYS A 64 6.29 -3.26 22.74
N GLN A 65 7.53 -3.62 23.15
CA GLN A 65 7.72 -4.68 24.14
C GLN A 65 7.09 -4.36 25.50
N ALA A 66 7.06 -3.08 25.90
CA ALA A 66 6.46 -2.67 27.16
C ALA A 66 4.93 -2.88 27.15
N GLU A 67 4.27 -2.67 26.00
CA GLU A 67 2.83 -2.90 25.84
C GLU A 67 2.42 -4.38 25.95
N LEU A 68 3.37 -5.31 25.75
CA LEU A 68 3.14 -6.76 25.90
C LEU A 68 3.19 -7.24 27.36
N LYS A 69 3.89 -6.50 28.23
CA LYS A 69 4.15 -6.90 29.62
C LYS A 69 2.93 -6.70 30.51
N ASP A 70 2.97 -7.32 31.69
CA ASP A 70 2.00 -7.14 32.77
C ASP A 70 0.54 -7.33 32.35
N GLY A 71 0.34 -8.21 31.37
CA GLY A 71 -0.97 -8.53 30.83
C GLY A 71 -1.50 -7.51 29.82
N GLY A 72 -0.73 -6.53 29.35
CA GLY A 72 -1.19 -5.42 28.48
C GLY A 72 -2.04 -5.88 27.28
N TRP A 73 -1.40 -6.25 26.17
CA TRP A 73 -2.14 -6.68 24.97
C TRP A 73 -2.95 -7.96 25.17
N ILE A 74 -2.42 -8.95 25.91
CA ILE A 74 -3.12 -10.22 26.10
C ILE A 74 -4.45 -10.08 26.86
N LYS A 75 -4.53 -9.15 27.83
CA LYS A 75 -5.79 -8.83 28.52
C LYS A 75 -6.78 -8.18 27.57
N ILE A 76 -6.34 -7.20 26.79
CA ILE A 76 -7.20 -6.51 25.81
C ILE A 76 -7.79 -7.51 24.82
N VAL A 77 -6.98 -8.43 24.30
CA VAL A 77 -7.43 -9.48 23.37
C VAL A 77 -8.47 -10.39 24.01
N LYS A 78 -8.22 -10.89 25.23
CA LYS A 78 -9.11 -11.81 25.96
C LYS A 78 -10.42 -11.14 26.39
N ASP A 79 -10.38 -9.87 26.78
CA ASP A 79 -11.55 -9.12 27.24
C ASP A 79 -12.48 -8.69 26.07
N ASN A 80 -12.00 -8.77 24.82
CA ASN A 80 -12.73 -8.30 23.64
C ASN A 80 -12.86 -9.40 22.56
N PRO A 81 -13.59 -10.50 22.84
CA PRO A 81 -13.67 -11.65 21.92
C PRO A 81 -14.34 -11.34 20.57
N ASN A 82 -15.13 -10.26 20.49
CA ASN A 82 -15.80 -9.84 19.26
C ASN A 82 -14.93 -8.92 18.37
N VAL A 83 -13.75 -8.50 18.85
CA VAL A 83 -12.79 -7.68 18.12
C VAL A 83 -11.70 -8.57 17.54
N HIS A 84 -11.36 -8.39 16.27
CA HIS A 84 -10.23 -9.09 15.64
C HIS A 84 -8.98 -8.21 15.70
N PHE A 85 -7.89 -8.76 16.24
CA PHE A 85 -6.63 -8.04 16.42
C PHE A 85 -5.60 -8.49 15.38
N TYR A 86 -5.04 -7.54 14.65
CA TYR A 86 -3.98 -7.74 13.67
C TYR A 86 -2.67 -7.20 14.22
N PHE A 87 -1.74 -8.08 14.56
CA PHE A 87 -0.38 -7.70 14.95
C PHE A 87 0.47 -7.66 13.68
N VAL A 88 0.76 -6.46 13.18
CA VAL A 88 1.56 -6.26 11.97
C VAL A 88 2.96 -5.83 12.37
N SER A 89 3.92 -6.74 12.23
CA SER A 89 5.33 -6.44 12.42
C SER A 89 5.84 -5.56 11.28
N VAL A 90 6.46 -4.42 11.59
CA VAL A 90 7.01 -3.46 10.61
C VAL A 90 8.51 -3.31 10.80
N TRP A 91 9.23 -3.14 9.69
CA TRP A 91 10.70 -2.96 9.66
C TRP A 91 11.46 -4.03 10.45
N ASN A 92 11.00 -5.28 10.35
CA ASN A 92 11.58 -6.42 11.06
C ASN A 92 12.19 -7.45 10.09
N GLY A 93 12.77 -6.98 8.99
CA GLY A 93 13.39 -7.87 7.98
C GLY A 93 12.42 -8.87 7.34
N GLY A 94 11.11 -8.57 7.32
CA GLY A 94 10.07 -9.49 6.85
C GLY A 94 9.62 -10.55 7.86
N GLU A 95 10.17 -10.56 9.07
CA GLU A 95 9.71 -11.46 10.14
C GLU A 95 8.49 -10.89 10.88
N ASP A 96 7.59 -11.78 11.28
CA ASP A 96 6.27 -11.45 11.84
C ASP A 96 6.27 -11.22 13.36
N GLY A 97 7.38 -11.54 14.04
CA GLY A 97 7.53 -11.41 15.49
C GLY A 97 6.79 -12.49 16.31
N THR A 98 6.30 -13.56 15.69
CA THR A 98 5.56 -14.66 16.33
C THR A 98 6.29 -15.24 17.53
N ALA A 99 7.62 -15.39 17.46
CA ALA A 99 8.42 -15.95 18.55
C ALA A 99 8.36 -15.12 19.84
N MET A 100 8.20 -13.79 19.73
CA MET A 100 8.03 -12.92 20.89
C MET A 100 6.59 -12.93 21.36
N LEU A 101 5.60 -12.78 20.45
CA LEU A 101 4.18 -12.79 20.81
C LEU A 101 3.75 -14.08 21.51
N ARG A 102 4.36 -15.22 21.16
CA ARG A 102 4.12 -16.51 21.83
C ARG A 102 4.46 -16.49 23.32
N LYS A 103 5.51 -15.76 23.71
CA LYS A 103 5.92 -15.63 25.12
C LYS A 103 4.88 -14.91 25.98
N PHE A 104 3.96 -14.18 25.34
CA PHE A 104 2.88 -13.43 25.97
C PHE A 104 1.49 -14.04 25.66
N GLU A 105 1.45 -15.28 25.18
CA GLU A 105 0.21 -16.04 24.88
C GLU A 105 -0.71 -15.42 23.81
N ILE A 106 -0.19 -14.49 22.99
CA ILE A 106 -0.98 -13.78 21.98
C ILE A 106 -1.24 -14.65 20.74
N THR A 107 -0.28 -15.50 20.36
CA THR A 107 -0.34 -16.28 19.10
C THR A 107 -1.47 -17.29 19.04
N ASP A 108 -1.95 -17.74 20.20
CA ASP A 108 -2.90 -18.85 20.31
C ASP A 108 -4.34 -18.35 20.57
N GLN A 109 -4.55 -17.03 20.54
CA GLN A 109 -5.88 -16.42 20.70
C GLN A 109 -6.69 -16.52 19.39
N PRO A 110 -7.97 -16.92 19.46
CA PRO A 110 -8.78 -17.18 18.26
C PRO A 110 -9.11 -15.93 17.44
N ASN A 111 -9.02 -14.75 18.06
CA ASN A 111 -9.30 -13.45 17.47
C ASN A 111 -8.02 -12.65 17.16
N VAL A 112 -6.90 -13.34 16.93
CA VAL A 112 -5.61 -12.72 16.57
C VAL A 112 -5.10 -13.24 15.23
N THR A 113 -4.65 -12.31 14.39
CA THR A 113 -3.86 -12.60 13.18
C THR A 113 -2.51 -11.91 13.30
N ILE A 114 -1.43 -12.63 12.99
CA ILE A 114 -0.07 -12.10 12.98
C ILE A 114 0.40 -11.97 11.53
N LEU A 115 0.95 -10.82 11.18
CA LEU A 115 1.39 -10.47 9.83
C LEU A 115 2.75 -9.79 9.87
N ALA A 116 3.50 -9.87 8.77
CA ALA A 116 4.74 -9.12 8.57
C ALA A 116 4.58 -8.18 7.38
N ASP A 117 4.77 -6.88 7.60
CA ASP A 117 5.09 -5.98 6.50
C ASP A 117 6.60 -6.06 6.22
N PRO A 118 7.01 -6.34 4.98
CA PRO A 118 8.43 -6.50 4.67
C PRO A 118 9.21 -5.19 4.86
N GLY A 119 8.58 -4.03 4.60
CA GLY A 119 9.19 -2.71 4.64
C GLY A 119 10.53 -2.58 3.89
N PRO A 120 11.18 -1.42 4.00
CA PRO A 120 10.54 -0.13 4.24
C PRO A 120 9.74 0.34 3.01
N ARG A 121 8.88 1.34 3.19
CA ARG A 121 8.20 2.06 2.09
C ARG A 121 8.71 3.50 2.06
N GLY A 122 8.67 4.23 0.94
CA GLY A 122 9.15 5.62 0.87
C GLY A 122 10.62 5.86 1.29
N GLN A 123 10.93 7.03 1.87
CA GLN A 123 12.26 7.35 2.45
C GLN A 123 12.44 6.66 3.83
N ASN A 124 12.40 5.33 3.85
CA ASN A 124 12.50 4.48 5.04
C ASN A 124 11.29 4.51 5.99
N HIS A 125 10.10 4.86 5.53
CA HIS A 125 8.89 4.90 6.35
C HIS A 125 7.60 4.60 5.58
N ILE A 126 6.70 3.85 6.20
CA ILE A 126 5.34 3.64 5.70
C ILE A 126 4.61 5.00 5.80
N LYS A 127 4.14 5.52 4.65
CA LYS A 127 3.41 6.80 4.54
C LYS A 127 1.90 6.64 4.47
N GLU A 128 1.48 5.43 4.16
CA GLU A 128 0.10 5.03 3.99
C GLU A 128 0.04 3.52 4.21
N PHE A 129 -1.02 3.04 4.83
CA PHE A 129 -1.33 1.64 4.97
C PHE A 129 -2.83 1.42 4.81
N ALA A 130 -3.21 0.61 3.83
CA ALA A 130 -4.61 0.30 3.52
C ALA A 130 -5.47 1.55 3.24
N GLY A 131 -4.91 2.56 2.58
CA GLY A 131 -5.63 3.81 2.27
C GLY A 131 -5.62 4.85 3.40
N VAL A 132 -4.99 4.55 4.54
CA VAL A 132 -4.91 5.43 5.71
C VAL A 132 -3.49 6.00 5.83
N PRO A 133 -3.32 7.33 5.98
CA PRO A 133 -2.01 7.96 6.20
C PRO A 133 -1.28 7.45 7.46
#